data_AF-E9T5R3-F1
#
_entry.id   AF-E9T5R3-F1
#
_cell.length_a   1.000
_cell.length_b   1.000
_cell.length_c   1.000
_cell.angle_alpha   90.00
_cell.angle_beta   90.00
_cell.angle_gamma   90.00
#
_symmetry.space_group_name_H-M   'P 1'
#
loop_
_entity.id
_entity.type
_entity.pdbx_description
1 polymer ?
#
loop_
_entity_poly.entity_id
_entity_poly.type
_entity_poly.pdbx_seq_one_letter_code
_entity_poly.pdbx_strand_id
1 'polypeptide(L)' 'MARELESGGFALTPDPRRRLPGRGAWLHRDPKCLSEAGRRRAFGRALRVSGSLDSSELDRLVETTELS' A
#
# COMPACT_ATOMS: atom_id res chain seq x y z
N MET A 1 3.79 2.74 -3.50
CA MET A 1 3.97 4.20 -3.35
C MET A 1 2.81 4.78 -2.56
N ALA A 2 2.93 6.00 -2.05
CA ALA A 2 1.80 6.79 -1.55
C ALA A 2 1.61 8.01 -2.46
N ARG A 3 0.37 8.28 -2.87
CA ARG A 3 -0.03 9.50 -3.58
C ARG A 3 -0.92 10.32 -2.66
N GLU A 4 -0.70 11.62 -2.60
CA GLU A 4 -1.54 12.52 -1.81
C GLU A 4 -2.94 12.64 -2.43
N LEU A 5 -3.95 12.77 -1.59
CA LEU A 5 -5.35 12.99 -1.93
C LEU A 5 -5.74 14.42 -1.54
N GLU A 6 -6.65 15.03 -2.29
CA GLU A 6 -7.12 16.41 -2.03
C GLU A 6 -7.67 16.61 -0.61
N SER A 7 -8.22 15.54 0.00
CA SER A 7 -8.77 15.55 1.36
C SER A 7 -7.69 15.53 2.47
N GLY A 8 -6.39 15.61 2.14
CA GLY A 8 -5.29 15.57 3.12
C GLY A 8 -4.90 14.16 3.58
N GLY A 9 -5.23 13.14 2.79
CA GLY A 9 -4.86 11.74 3.01
C GLY A 9 -3.91 11.23 1.93
N PHE A 10 -3.61 9.92 1.96
CA PHE A 10 -2.76 9.28 0.97
C PHE A 10 -3.38 7.98 0.44
N ALA A 11 -3.33 7.77 -0.88
CA ALA A 11 -3.66 6.49 -1.50
C ALA A 11 -2.39 5.67 -1.74
N LEU A 12 -2.41 4.41 -1.32
CA LEU A 12 -1.35 3.47 -1.62
C LEU A 12 -1.50 2.91 -3.03
N THR A 13 -0.48 3.13 -3.86
CA THR A 13 -0.44 2.64 -5.24
C THR A 13 0.53 1.46 -5.35
N PRO A 14 0.05 0.27 -5.77
CA PRO A 14 0.91 -0.88 -6.01
C PRO A 14 1.87 -0.64 -7.18
N ASP A 15 3.10 -1.16 -7.06
CA ASP A 15 4.11 -1.09 -8.12
C ASP A 15 4.74 -2.48 -8.36
N PRO A 16 3.98 -3.43 -8.92
CA PRO A 16 4.49 -4.79 -9.17
C PRO A 16 5.64 -4.81 -10.18
N ARG A 17 5.78 -3.75 -11.00
CA ARG A 17 6.85 -3.62 -12.01
C ARG A 17 8.08 -2.85 -11.50
N ARG A 18 8.06 -2.30 -10.27
CA ARG A 18 9.14 -1.52 -9.66
C ARG A 18 9.60 -0.33 -10.52
N ARG A 19 8.66 0.45 -11.04
CA ARG A 19 8.95 1.57 -11.97
C ARG A 19 8.68 2.95 -11.38
N LEU A 20 8.01 3.05 -10.24
CA LEU A 20 7.68 4.34 -9.67
C LEU A 20 8.89 4.94 -8.93
N PRO A 21 9.12 6.26 -9.04
CA PRO A 21 10.23 6.94 -8.35
C PRO A 21 9.90 7.23 -6.88
N GLY A 22 10.89 7.18 -6.00
CA GLY A 22 10.76 7.55 -4.59
C GLY A 22 10.77 6.36 -3.61
N ARG A 23 10.19 6.54 -2.42
CA ARG A 23 10.20 5.53 -1.36
C ARG A 23 9.13 4.47 -1.60
N GLY A 24 9.52 3.20 -1.56
CA GLY A 24 8.62 2.06 -1.67
C GLY A 24 8.47 1.29 -0.35
N ALA A 25 7.44 0.45 -0.28
CA ALA A 25 7.26 -0.55 0.74
C ALA A 25 7.01 -1.90 0.06
N TRP A 26 7.68 -2.94 0.55
CA TRP A 26 7.54 -4.30 0.04
C TRP A 26 6.53 -5.07 0.87
N LEU A 27 5.73 -5.88 0.19
CA LEU A 27 4.73 -6.72 0.81
C LEU A 27 4.63 -8.04 0.02
N HIS A 28 4.42 -9.13 0.73
CA HIS A 28 4.00 -10.38 0.10
C HIS A 28 2.58 -10.21 -0.48
N ARG A 29 2.26 -10.93 -1.55
CA ARG A 29 0.92 -10.96 -2.12
C ARG A 29 0.01 -11.89 -1.31
N ASP A 30 -0.17 -11.56 -0.05
CA ASP A 30 -0.97 -12.30 0.93
C ASP A 30 -1.87 -11.30 1.67
N PRO A 31 -3.20 -11.47 1.68
CA PRO A 31 -4.12 -10.62 2.43
C PRO A 31 -3.78 -10.48 3.92
N LYS A 32 -3.24 -11.52 4.56
CA LYS A 32 -2.79 -11.48 5.97
C LYS A 32 -1.63 -10.51 6.16
N CYS A 33 -0.70 -10.49 5.20
CA CYS A 33 0.41 -9.55 5.22
C CYS A 33 -0.08 -8.11 5.09
N LEU A 34 -1.05 -7.86 4.22
CA LEU A 34 -1.65 -6.53 4.04
C LEU A 34 -2.35 -6.04 5.32
N SER A 35 -3.18 -6.90 5.93
CA SER A 35 -3.87 -6.60 7.18
C SER A 35 -2.90 -6.27 8.32
N GLU A 36 -1.87 -7.09 8.54
CA GLU A 36 -0.87 -6.84 9.57
C GLU A 36 -0.06 -5.56 9.31
N ALA A 37 0.28 -5.27 8.05
CA ALA A 37 0.97 -4.05 7.67
C ALA A 37 0.11 -2.79 7.95
N GLY A 38 -1.19 -2.87 7.68
CA GLY A 38 -2.16 -1.82 8.03
C GLY A 38 -2.24 -1.59 9.53
N ARG A 39 -2.48 -2.66 10.31
CA ARG A 39 -2.60 -2.61 11.78
C ARG A 39 -1.37 -2.00 12.46
N ARG A 40 -0.17 -2.28 11.93
CA ARG A 40 1.11 -1.77 12.46
C ARG A 40 1.51 -0.40 11.91
N ARG A 41 0.70 0.20 11.03
CA ARG A 41 1.00 1.42 10.28
C ARG A 41 2.34 1.35 9.54
N ALA A 42 2.66 0.18 8.97
CA ALA A 42 3.95 -0.07 8.33
C ALA A 42 4.15 0.84 7.10
N PHE A 43 3.11 1.03 6.30
CA PHE A 43 3.17 1.88 5.09
C PHE A 43 3.45 3.34 5.41
N GLY A 44 2.75 3.92 6.40
CA GLY A 44 3.00 5.31 6.82
C GLY A 44 4.45 5.53 7.23
N ARG A 45 5.02 4.59 8.01
CA ARG A 45 6.44 4.64 8.43
C ARG A 45 7.40 4.50 7.24
N ALA A 46 7.18 3.52 6.37
CA ALA A 46 8.06 3.26 5.22
C ALA A 46 8.06 4.40 4.20
N LEU A 47 6.87 4.98 3.96
CA LEU A 47 6.65 6.02 2.96
C LEU A 47 6.81 7.44 3.54
N ARG A 48 6.98 7.57 4.86
CA ARG A 48 7.11 8.83 5.60
C ARG A 48 5.91 9.77 5.39
N VAL A 49 4.71 9.21 5.42
CA VAL A 49 3.45 9.94 5.30
C VAL A 49 2.67 9.87 6.60
N SER A 50 2.05 10.99 6.96
CA SER A 50 1.24 11.14 8.17
C SER A 50 -0.17 11.52 7.74
N GLY A 51 -1.18 10.72 8.11
CA GLY A 51 -2.56 10.93 7.71
C GLY A 51 -3.31 9.62 7.49
N SER A 52 -4.53 9.72 6.99
CA SER A 52 -5.30 8.56 6.54
C SER A 52 -4.60 7.91 5.33
N LEU A 53 -4.63 6.59 5.29
CA LEU A 53 -4.07 5.80 4.20
C LEU A 53 -5.17 4.92 3.61
N ASP A 54 -5.43 5.10 2.32
CA ASP A 54 -6.32 4.26 1.55
C ASP A 54 -5.52 3.11 0.90
N SER A 55 -5.86 1.88 1.27
CA SER A 55 -5.23 0.65 0.75
C SER A 55 -6.03 -0.04 -0.34
N SER A 56 -7.15 0.52 -0.81
CA SER A 56 -8.11 -0.17 -1.67
C SER A 56 -7.50 -0.77 -2.95
N GLU A 57 -6.49 -0.14 -3.54
CA GLU A 57 -5.79 -0.69 -4.71
C GLU A 57 -4.91 -1.91 -4.37
N LEU A 58 -4.34 -1.96 -3.16
CA LEU A 58 -3.58 -3.13 -2.68
C LEU A 58 -4.52 -4.29 -2.37
N ASP A 59 -5.67 -4.02 -1.77
CA ASP A 59 -6.67 -5.05 -1.44
C ASP A 59 -7.08 -5.82 -2.71
N ARG A 60 -7.41 -5.11 -3.78
CA ARG A 60 -7.72 -5.72 -5.10
C ARG A 60 -6.55 -6.52 -5.68
N LEU A 61 -5.31 -6.03 -5.49
CA LEU A 61 -4.12 -6.70 -6.01
C LEU A 61 -3.86 -8.02 -5.28
N VAL A 62 -4.03 -8.06 -3.95
CA VAL A 62 -3.82 -9.30 -3.19
C VAL A 62 -4.94 -10.30 -3.43
N GLU A 63 -6.20 -9.84 -3.55
CA GLU A 63 -7.36 -10.69 -3.88
C GLU A 63 -7.20 -11.39 -5.25
N THR A 64 -6.62 -10.71 -6.24
CA THR A 64 -6.36 -11.30 -7.57
C THR A 64 -5.38 -12.48 -7.51
N THR A 65 -4.59 -12.61 -6.44
CA THR A 65 -3.57 -13.66 -6.31
C THR A 65 -4.15 -14.98 -5.78
N GLU A 66 -5.36 -14.98 -5.23
CA GLU A 66 -6.06 -16.16 -4.70
C GLU A 66 -6.78 -16.99 -5.80
N LEU A 67 -6.74 -16.54 -7.06
CA LEU A 67 -7.47 -17.14 -8.20
C LEU A 67 -6.58 -17.93 -9.18
N SER A 68 -5.35 -18.27 -8.79
CA SER A 68 -4.40 -19.02 -9.63
C SER A 68 -3.77 -20.19 -8.90
#